data_AF-A0A2N2P5N2-F1
#
_entry.id   AF-A0A2N2P5N2-F1
#
_cell.length_a   1.000
_cell.length_b   1.000
_cell.length_c   1.000
_cell.angle_alpha   90.00
_cell.angle_beta   90.00
_cell.angle_gamma   90.00
#
_symmetry.space_group_name_H-M   'P 1'
#
loop_
_entity.id
_entity.type
_entity.pdbx_description
1 polymer ?
#
loop_
_entity_poly.entity_id
_entity_poly.type
_entity_poly.pdbx_seq_one_letter_code
_entity_poly.pdbx_strand_id
1 'polypeptide(L)'
;MEAMPVHHPTSILPFFLETSAFQVEKLAGGHIHDTWKVSIEHVPRYILQRINTNIFIDPQRLMDNIYRVTSHLQQHYPQHTNLRLLPTLSGQTCYSNQSETWRMFHYIPNSFTNSIPQNPDQVYEAGRITAQFTFQMAAFPPEALYVPLPDFHNTPKRYRDLQNAISQANPQRLARCSSELAWIKERAPRLGTLWDALTTSAIPWRVTHNDTKLDNVLFDRNTQRAICLIDLDTVMASSALFDYGDALRSMGNPAAEDEADLSKVQFQESIYEAYTQGYLSIAGNFLTPVEMKLLPTAPWIITIENGIRFLCDYLQGDRYYRISYPNQNLNRCRTQLKLAADIEFAFSF
;
A
#
# COMPACT_ATOMS: atom_id res chain seq x y z
N MET A 1 4.85 16.98 -29.21
CA MET A 1 3.96 17.48 -28.15
C MET A 1 4.87 18.04 -27.08
N GLU A 2 5.05 19.36 -27.05
CA GLU A 2 5.91 20.01 -26.04
C GLU A 2 5.34 19.69 -24.65
N ALA A 3 6.20 19.21 -23.75
CA ALA A 3 5.81 19.02 -22.36
C ALA A 3 5.45 20.40 -21.77
N MET A 4 4.20 20.58 -21.34
CA MET A 4 3.82 21.77 -20.60
C MET A 4 4.75 21.92 -19.38
N PRO A 5 5.18 23.15 -19.05
CA PRO A 5 6.10 23.36 -17.93
C PRO A 5 5.49 22.84 -16.64
N VAL A 6 6.20 21.90 -16.00
CA VAL A 6 5.86 21.41 -14.66
C VAL A 6 5.93 22.57 -13.68
N HIS A 7 4.84 22.82 -12.96
CA HIS A 7 4.82 23.93 -11.99
C HIS A 7 5.74 23.62 -10.81
N HIS A 8 6.57 24.61 -10.44
CA HIS A 8 7.37 24.52 -9.23
C HIS A 8 6.43 24.59 -8.00
N PRO A 9 6.65 23.80 -6.93
CA PRO A 9 5.77 23.77 -5.76
C PRO A 9 5.50 25.15 -5.15
N THR A 10 6.47 26.07 -5.19
CA THR A 10 6.32 27.48 -4.76
C THR A 10 5.15 28.20 -5.44
N SER A 11 4.85 27.90 -6.70
CA SER A 11 3.73 28.51 -7.45
C SER A 11 2.36 27.94 -7.06
N ILE A 12 2.34 26.81 -6.36
CA ILE A 12 1.12 26.11 -5.92
C ILE A 12 0.71 26.52 -4.50
N LEU A 13 1.68 26.84 -3.65
CA LEU A 13 1.43 27.18 -2.25
C LEU A 13 0.42 28.32 -2.01
N PRO A 14 0.36 29.38 -2.84
CA PRO A 14 -0.64 30.44 -2.69
C PRO A 14 -2.10 29.97 -2.81
N PHE A 15 -2.36 28.78 -3.35
CA PHE A 15 -3.72 28.21 -3.37
C PHE A 15 -4.13 27.55 -2.05
N PHE A 16 -3.16 27.28 -1.17
CA PHE A 16 -3.37 26.61 0.12
C PHE A 16 -3.07 27.51 1.32
N LEU A 17 -2.15 28.46 1.19
CA LEU A 17 -1.61 29.25 2.30
C LEU A 17 -1.69 30.75 1.99
N GLU A 18 -2.09 31.55 2.98
CA GLU A 18 -2.13 33.02 2.87
C GLU A 18 -0.74 33.67 3.00
N THR A 19 0.25 32.95 3.53
CA THR A 19 1.61 33.45 3.74
C THR A 19 2.51 33.17 2.55
N SER A 20 3.39 34.13 2.24
CA SER A 20 4.49 33.98 1.27
C SER A 20 5.81 33.53 1.92
N ALA A 21 5.88 33.48 3.24
CA ALA A 21 7.08 33.12 3.99
C ALA A 21 7.11 31.61 4.27
N PHE A 22 7.49 30.83 3.26
CA PHE A 22 7.62 29.37 3.37
C PHE A 22 8.93 28.86 2.79
N GLN A 23 9.33 27.67 3.25
CA GLN A 23 10.42 26.89 2.70
C GLN A 23 9.89 25.55 2.23
N VAL A 24 10.38 25.09 1.08
CA VAL A 24 9.95 23.84 0.47
C VAL A 24 11.15 22.94 0.29
N GLU A 25 11.08 21.73 0.83
CA GLU A 25 12.11 20.71 0.72
C GLU A 25 11.51 19.48 0.05
N LYS A 26 12.11 19.01 -1.06
CA LYS A 26 11.65 17.77 -1.70
C LYS A 26 11.98 16.59 -0.79
N LEU A 27 10.97 15.78 -0.49
CA LEU A 27 11.17 14.53 0.24
C LEU A 27 11.53 13.43 -0.77
N ALA A 28 12.64 12.74 -0.52
CA ALA A 28 13.01 11.53 -1.25
C ALA A 28 12.22 10.33 -0.71
N GLY A 29 12.08 9.28 -1.52
CA GLY A 29 11.47 7.99 -1.10
C GLY A 29 10.03 7.74 -1.55
N GLY A 30 9.30 8.77 -2.02
CA GLY A 30 7.98 8.56 -2.62
C GLY A 30 8.08 7.88 -4.00
N HIS A 31 7.46 6.71 -4.18
CA HIS A 31 7.49 5.97 -5.45
C HIS A 31 6.40 6.41 -6.44
N ILE A 32 5.26 6.90 -5.92
CA ILE A 32 4.09 7.24 -6.72
C ILE A 32 3.98 8.75 -6.94
N HIS A 33 3.96 9.53 -5.85
CA HIS A 33 3.77 10.98 -5.84
C HIS A 33 5.09 11.74 -5.65
N ASP A 34 5.20 12.92 -6.28
CA ASP A 34 6.19 13.88 -5.84
C ASP A 34 5.70 14.54 -4.53
N THR A 35 6.55 14.52 -3.51
CA THR A 35 6.21 14.96 -2.16
C THR A 35 7.20 16.00 -1.67
N TRP A 36 6.69 17.05 -1.02
CA TRP A 36 7.49 18.11 -0.43
C TRP A 36 7.04 18.41 0.99
N LYS A 37 8.02 18.66 1.86
CA LYS A 37 7.81 19.23 3.19
C LYS A 37 7.77 20.74 3.09
N VAL A 38 6.73 21.35 3.66
CA VAL A 38 6.54 22.80 3.66
C VAL A 38 6.69 23.31 5.09
N SER A 39 7.65 24.20 5.29
CA SER A 39 7.95 24.82 6.57
C SER A 39 7.57 26.30 6.57
N ILE A 40 6.97 26.77 7.66
CA ILE A 40 6.72 28.20 7.94
C ILE A 40 7.57 28.58 9.13
N GLU A 41 8.34 29.67 9.03
CA GLU A 41 9.29 30.09 10.07
C GLU A 41 10.24 28.96 10.47
N HIS A 42 10.75 28.21 9.49
CA HIS A 42 11.60 27.02 9.66
C HIS A 42 10.97 25.83 10.41
N VAL A 43 9.69 25.89 10.76
CA VAL A 43 8.95 24.79 11.40
C VAL A 43 8.16 24.03 10.33
N PRO A 44 8.34 22.71 10.17
CA PRO A 44 7.51 21.90 9.29
C PRO A 44 6.03 22.00 9.68
N ARG A 45 5.17 22.39 8.73
CA ARG A 45 3.73 22.56 8.97
C ARG A 45 2.88 21.69 8.06
N TYR A 46 3.33 21.43 6.84
CA TYR A 46 2.53 20.73 5.84
C TYR A 46 3.34 19.77 4.98
N ILE A 47 2.63 18.83 4.37
CA ILE A 47 3.11 17.98 3.28
C ILE A 47 2.33 18.37 2.02
N LEU A 48 3.03 18.86 1.00
CA LEU A 48 2.49 19.13 -0.33
C LEU A 48 2.78 17.94 -1.23
N GLN A 49 1.78 17.48 -1.99
CA GLN A 49 1.96 16.39 -2.95
C GLN A 49 1.38 16.75 -4.31
N ARG A 50 2.12 16.38 -5.35
CA ARG A 50 1.61 16.33 -6.72
C ARG A 50 1.12 14.91 -7.02
N ILE A 51 -0.16 14.79 -7.33
CA ILE A 51 -0.82 13.51 -7.60
C ILE A 51 -0.31 12.96 -8.94
N ASN A 52 -0.03 11.65 -8.98
CA ASN A 52 0.40 10.98 -10.21
C ASN A 52 -0.84 10.56 -11.00
N THR A 53 -1.24 11.41 -11.93
CA THR A 53 -2.43 11.24 -12.75
C THR A 53 -2.30 10.16 -13.83
N ASN A 54 -1.11 9.57 -14.02
CA ASN A 54 -0.93 8.38 -14.85
C ASN A 54 -1.42 7.10 -14.15
N ILE A 55 -1.33 7.07 -12.82
CA ILE A 55 -1.80 5.94 -11.99
C ILE A 55 -3.23 6.21 -11.52
N PHE A 56 -3.47 7.40 -10.97
CA PHE A 56 -4.79 7.81 -10.50
C PHE A 56 -5.46 8.72 -11.52
N ILE A 57 -6.16 8.09 -12.46
CA ILE A 57 -6.75 8.74 -13.63
C ILE A 57 -7.91 9.68 -13.30
N ASP A 58 -8.53 9.55 -12.12
CA ASP A 58 -9.57 10.44 -11.60
C ASP A 58 -9.14 11.01 -10.23
N PRO A 59 -8.26 12.02 -10.23
CA PRO A 59 -7.74 12.60 -8.99
C PRO A 59 -8.83 13.32 -8.18
N GLN A 60 -9.93 13.76 -8.80
CA GLN A 60 -11.00 14.42 -8.07
C GLN A 60 -11.76 13.43 -7.18
N ARG A 61 -12.11 12.25 -7.70
CA ARG A 61 -12.75 11.19 -6.90
C ARG A 61 -11.80 10.59 -5.86
N LEU A 62 -10.52 10.47 -6.20
CA LEU A 62 -9.48 10.09 -5.23
C LEU A 62 -9.48 11.06 -4.03
N MET A 63 -9.53 12.36 -4.28
CA MET A 63 -9.54 13.37 -3.22
C MET A 63 -10.86 13.43 -2.45
N ASP A 64 -11.99 13.08 -3.07
CA ASP A 64 -13.26 12.89 -2.36
C ASP A 64 -13.18 11.72 -1.37
N ASN A 65 -12.59 10.58 -1.75
CA ASN A 65 -12.33 9.48 -0.83
C ASN A 65 -11.50 9.92 0.37
N ILE A 66 -10.35 10.56 0.12
CA ILE A 66 -9.43 11.01 1.17
C ILE A 66 -10.12 11.99 2.11
N TYR A 67 -10.88 12.94 1.56
CA TYR A 67 -11.65 13.88 2.36
C TYR A 67 -12.67 13.17 3.25
N ARG A 68 -13.45 12.23 2.71
CA ARG A 68 -14.44 11.45 3.48
C ARG A 68 -13.81 10.63 4.59
N VAL A 69 -12.72 9.91 4.28
CA VAL A 69 -12.00 9.06 5.25
C VAL A 69 -11.41 9.93 6.36
N THR A 70 -10.66 10.97 6.02
CA THR A 70 -10.02 11.83 7.03
C THR A 70 -11.04 12.61 7.86
N SER A 71 -12.15 13.06 7.26
CA SER A 71 -13.25 13.73 7.98
C SER A 71 -13.96 12.78 8.94
N HIS A 72 -14.25 11.55 8.51
CA HIS A 72 -14.84 10.51 9.37
C HIS A 72 -13.96 10.23 10.59
N LEU A 73 -12.65 10.00 10.35
CA LEU A 73 -11.70 9.76 11.43
C LEU A 73 -11.61 10.94 12.39
N GLN A 74 -11.57 12.17 11.87
CA GLN A 74 -11.52 13.37 12.71
C GLN A 74 -12.81 13.57 13.53
N GLN A 75 -13.97 13.29 12.96
CA GLN A 75 -15.27 13.48 13.63
C GLN A 75 -15.53 12.41 14.70
N HIS A 76 -15.23 11.14 14.40
CA HIS A 76 -15.59 10.01 15.27
C HIS A 76 -14.46 9.56 16.20
N TYR A 77 -13.21 9.92 15.89
CA TYR A 77 -12.03 9.55 16.68
C TYR A 77 -11.08 10.75 16.91
N PRO A 78 -11.57 11.90 17.41
CA PRO A 78 -10.77 13.12 17.57
C PRO A 78 -9.61 12.98 18.56
N GLN A 79 -9.66 11.98 19.44
CA GLN A 79 -8.58 11.65 20.38
C GLN A 79 -7.39 10.98 19.71
N HIS A 80 -7.55 10.44 18.51
CA HIS A 80 -6.46 9.84 17.75
C HIS A 80 -5.88 10.86 16.77
N THR A 81 -4.55 10.94 16.72
CA THR A 81 -3.85 11.71 15.70
C THR A 81 -3.98 10.98 14.37
N ASN A 82 -4.73 11.55 13.44
CA ASN A 82 -4.92 11.02 12.09
C ASN A 82 -4.35 11.97 11.03
N LEU A 83 -4.16 11.48 9.81
CA LEU A 83 -3.85 12.33 8.67
C LEU A 83 -5.00 13.32 8.44
N ARG A 84 -4.67 14.61 8.24
CA ARG A 84 -5.66 15.67 8.05
C ARG A 84 -5.38 16.42 6.76
N LEU A 85 -6.36 16.40 5.86
CA LEU A 85 -6.33 17.17 4.63
C LEU A 85 -6.46 18.66 4.94
N LEU A 86 -5.62 19.47 4.30
CA LEU A 86 -5.76 20.93 4.28
C LEU A 86 -6.48 21.33 2.98
N PRO A 87 -7.71 21.87 3.06
CA PRO A 87 -8.38 22.41 1.89
C PRO A 87 -7.61 23.59 1.28
N THR A 88 -7.88 23.88 0.01
CA THR A 88 -7.46 25.14 -0.61
C THR A 88 -8.11 26.33 0.10
N LEU A 89 -7.59 27.54 -0.13
CA LEU A 89 -8.23 28.78 0.35
C LEU A 89 -9.64 28.99 -0.24
N SER A 90 -9.95 28.31 -1.35
CA SER A 90 -11.29 28.27 -1.96
C SER A 90 -12.18 27.13 -1.43
N GLY A 91 -11.73 26.39 -0.41
CA GLY A 91 -12.48 25.31 0.22
C GLY A 91 -12.51 23.98 -0.56
N GLN A 92 -11.68 23.81 -1.59
CA GLN A 92 -11.60 22.58 -2.37
C GLN A 92 -10.64 21.57 -1.71
N THR A 93 -10.86 20.28 -1.93
CA THR A 93 -10.01 19.20 -1.37
C THR A 93 -8.63 19.13 -2.03
N CYS A 94 -8.51 19.65 -3.24
CA CYS A 94 -7.25 19.76 -3.98
C CYS A 94 -7.26 20.97 -4.91
N TYR A 95 -6.08 21.35 -5.38
CA TYR A 95 -5.92 22.31 -6.48
C TYR A 95 -5.62 21.53 -7.77
N SER A 96 -6.42 21.75 -8.80
CA SER A 96 -6.22 21.14 -10.13
C SER A 96 -6.12 22.21 -11.20
N ASN A 97 -5.17 22.06 -12.11
CA ASN A 97 -5.11 22.82 -13.36
C ASN A 97 -5.20 21.86 -14.57
N GLN A 98 -4.92 22.34 -15.79
CA GLN A 98 -5.06 21.53 -17.01
C GLN A 98 -4.13 20.30 -17.08
N SER A 99 -3.05 20.26 -16.29
CA SER A 99 -2.01 19.22 -16.39
C SER A 99 -1.71 18.50 -15.07
N GLU A 100 -2.02 19.11 -13.93
CA GLU A 100 -1.56 18.64 -12.62
C GLU A 100 -2.65 18.80 -11.56
N THR A 101 -2.66 17.85 -10.61
CA THR A 101 -3.46 17.94 -9.40
C THR A 101 -2.54 17.90 -8.17
N TRP A 102 -2.82 18.77 -7.22
CA TRP A 102 -2.03 19.00 -6.02
C TRP A 102 -2.91 18.94 -4.78
N ARG A 103 -2.40 18.36 -3.71
CA ARG A 103 -3.07 18.28 -2.40
C ARG A 103 -2.11 18.66 -1.28
N MET A 104 -2.66 19.04 -0.14
CA MET A 104 -1.87 19.38 1.05
C MET A 104 -2.43 18.68 2.29
N PHE A 105 -1.55 18.13 3.11
CA PHE A 105 -1.88 17.60 4.43
C PHE A 105 -1.17 18.39 5.52
N HIS A 106 -1.74 18.40 6.72
CA HIS A 106 -1.01 18.81 7.91
C HIS A 106 0.17 17.87 8.17
N TYR A 107 1.33 18.44 8.47
CA TYR A 107 2.49 17.68 8.93
C TYR A 107 2.26 17.23 10.37
N ILE A 108 2.49 15.94 10.63
CA ILE A 108 2.44 15.39 11.98
C ILE A 108 3.85 15.52 12.58
N PRO A 109 4.06 16.40 13.58
CA PRO A 109 5.38 16.64 14.15
C PRO A 109 5.87 15.45 14.97
N ASN A 110 7.17 15.43 15.27
CA ASN A 110 7.84 14.40 16.07
C ASN A 110 7.64 12.97 15.54
N SER A 111 7.50 12.82 14.24
CA SER A 111 7.19 11.54 13.62
C SER A 111 8.34 11.00 12.75
N PHE A 112 8.32 9.69 12.51
CA PHE A 112 9.20 9.02 11.57
C PHE A 112 8.51 7.81 10.94
N THR A 113 9.06 7.34 9.84
CA THR A 113 8.68 6.11 9.15
C THR A 113 9.96 5.38 8.73
N ASN A 114 9.89 4.05 8.62
CA ASN A 114 11.01 3.21 8.18
C ASN A 114 10.48 2.16 7.20
N SER A 115 11.26 1.80 6.19
CA SER A 115 10.91 0.73 5.25
C SER A 115 11.17 -0.67 5.80
N ILE A 116 12.02 -0.80 6.83
CA ILE A 116 12.42 -2.06 7.45
C ILE A 116 12.21 -1.96 8.97
N PRO A 117 11.55 -2.95 9.59
CA PRO A 117 11.34 -2.93 11.04
C PRO A 117 12.67 -2.98 11.78
N GLN A 118 12.82 -2.13 12.80
CA GLN A 118 14.05 -2.05 13.60
C GLN A 118 14.01 -2.94 14.84
N ASN A 119 12.82 -3.31 15.29
CA ASN A 119 12.57 -4.18 16.45
C ASN A 119 11.16 -4.77 16.40
N PRO A 120 10.87 -5.81 17.20
CA PRO A 120 9.54 -6.43 17.25
C PRO A 120 8.41 -5.50 17.71
N ASP A 121 8.69 -4.50 18.55
CA ASP A 121 7.66 -3.57 19.02
C ASP A 121 7.08 -2.71 17.89
N GLN A 122 7.91 -2.30 16.92
CA GLN A 122 7.44 -1.61 15.72
C GLN A 122 6.52 -2.49 14.87
N VAL A 123 6.80 -3.79 14.80
CA VAL A 123 5.99 -4.76 14.06
C VAL A 123 4.64 -4.98 14.75
N TYR A 124 4.66 -5.10 16.08
CA TYR A 124 3.45 -5.15 16.89
C TYR A 124 2.60 -3.88 16.68
N GLU A 125 3.21 -2.71 16.78
CA GLU A 125 2.51 -1.44 16.60
C GLU A 125 1.97 -1.26 15.17
N ALA A 126 2.68 -1.76 14.15
CA ALA A 126 2.18 -1.81 12.77
C ALA A 126 0.92 -2.69 12.68
N GLY A 127 0.92 -3.87 13.28
CA GLY A 127 -0.28 -4.73 13.34
C GLY A 127 -1.45 -4.03 14.04
N ARG A 128 -1.18 -3.42 15.21
CA ARG A 128 -2.17 -2.72 16.01
C ARG A 128 -2.80 -1.55 15.24
N ILE A 129 -2.00 -0.71 14.59
CA ILE A 129 -2.51 0.47 13.89
C ILE A 129 -3.26 0.11 12.61
N THR A 130 -2.85 -0.94 11.89
CA THR A 130 -3.59 -1.45 10.72
C THR A 130 -4.98 -1.92 11.14
N ALA A 131 -5.07 -2.78 12.17
CA ALA A 131 -6.37 -3.21 12.69
C ALA A 131 -7.19 -2.06 13.27
N GLN A 132 -6.55 -1.09 13.93
CA GLN A 132 -7.20 0.11 14.44
C GLN A 132 -7.83 0.94 13.33
N PHE A 133 -7.16 1.13 12.19
CA PHE A 133 -7.72 1.82 11.04
C PHE A 133 -8.98 1.10 10.52
N THR A 134 -8.91 -0.22 10.29
CA THR A 134 -10.08 -1.00 9.84
C THR A 134 -11.24 -0.93 10.85
N PHE A 135 -10.93 -1.01 12.14
CA PHE A 135 -11.94 -0.89 13.20
C PHE A 135 -12.60 0.50 13.20
N GLN A 136 -11.82 1.56 13.08
CA GLN A 136 -12.35 2.93 13.05
C GLN A 136 -13.28 3.18 11.85
N MET A 137 -13.00 2.50 10.73
CA MET A 137 -13.80 2.56 9.52
C MET A 137 -14.96 1.56 9.49
N ALA A 138 -15.15 0.71 10.50
CA ALA A 138 -16.15 -0.36 10.48
C ALA A 138 -17.60 0.14 10.34
N ALA A 139 -17.89 1.37 10.80
CA ALA A 139 -19.19 2.01 10.66
C ALA A 139 -19.33 2.85 9.37
N PHE A 140 -18.26 2.99 8.58
CA PHE A 140 -18.28 3.73 7.31
C PHE A 140 -18.71 2.79 6.17
N PRO A 141 -19.72 3.15 5.37
CA PRO A 141 -20.21 2.31 4.28
C PRO A 141 -19.15 2.16 3.17
N PRO A 142 -18.59 0.97 2.92
CA PRO A 142 -17.51 0.79 1.94
C PRO A 142 -17.89 1.23 0.52
N GLU A 143 -19.14 0.99 0.12
CA GLU A 143 -19.69 1.36 -1.19
C GLU A 143 -19.77 2.87 -1.44
N ALA A 144 -19.62 3.70 -0.39
CA ALA A 144 -19.57 5.14 -0.52
C ALA A 144 -18.21 5.66 -1.02
N LEU A 145 -17.18 4.81 -1.06
CA LEU A 145 -15.88 5.16 -1.62
C LEU A 145 -15.80 4.78 -3.10
N TYR A 146 -15.24 5.69 -3.90
CA TYR A 146 -14.74 5.38 -5.22
C TYR A 146 -13.66 4.30 -5.14
N VAL A 147 -13.49 3.49 -6.18
CA VAL A 147 -12.43 2.46 -6.26
C VAL A 147 -11.33 3.00 -7.19
N PRO A 148 -10.21 3.54 -6.66
CA PRO A 148 -9.19 4.19 -7.48
C PRO A 148 -8.44 3.21 -8.37
N LEU A 149 -8.26 1.98 -7.86
CA LEU A 149 -7.59 0.89 -8.55
C LEU A 149 -8.50 -0.34 -8.56
N PRO A 150 -9.39 -0.49 -9.57
CA PRO A 150 -10.23 -1.67 -9.70
C PRO A 150 -9.39 -2.95 -9.75
N ASP A 151 -9.92 -4.03 -9.16
CA ASP A 151 -9.27 -5.34 -9.14
C ASP A 151 -7.87 -5.36 -8.50
N PHE A 152 -7.55 -4.42 -7.61
CA PHE A 152 -6.20 -4.27 -7.03
C PHE A 152 -5.68 -5.61 -6.45
N HIS A 153 -6.46 -6.23 -5.55
CA HIS A 153 -6.20 -7.55 -4.95
C HIS A 153 -7.07 -8.69 -5.53
N ASN A 154 -7.43 -8.59 -6.82
CA ASN A 154 -8.13 -9.68 -7.52
C ASN A 154 -7.11 -10.68 -8.08
N THR A 155 -6.62 -11.57 -7.21
CA THR A 155 -5.59 -12.55 -7.57
C THR A 155 -6.00 -13.47 -8.74
N PRO A 156 -7.26 -13.94 -8.88
CA PRO A 156 -7.72 -14.67 -10.07
C PRO A 156 -7.56 -13.87 -11.37
N LYS A 157 -7.84 -12.57 -11.35
CA LYS A 157 -7.56 -11.70 -12.50
C LYS A 157 -6.06 -11.60 -12.75
N ARG A 158 -5.23 -11.41 -11.72
CA ARG A 158 -3.76 -11.35 -11.89
C ARG A 158 -3.20 -12.61 -12.54
N TYR A 159 -3.72 -13.78 -12.18
CA TYR A 159 -3.33 -15.02 -12.82
C TYR A 159 -3.75 -15.09 -14.31
N ARG A 160 -4.97 -14.63 -14.65
CA ARG A 160 -5.40 -14.50 -16.05
C ARG A 160 -4.55 -13.51 -16.84
N ASP A 161 -4.19 -12.37 -16.23
CA ASP A 161 -3.30 -11.37 -16.84
C ASP A 161 -1.92 -12.00 -17.15
N LEU A 162 -1.39 -12.83 -16.25
CA LEU A 162 -0.15 -13.59 -16.46
C LEU A 162 -0.28 -14.59 -17.61
N GLN A 163 -1.38 -15.33 -17.70
CA GLN A 163 -1.64 -16.24 -18.83
C GLN A 163 -1.63 -15.49 -20.18
N ASN A 164 -2.24 -14.31 -20.22
CA ASN A 164 -2.22 -13.45 -21.40
C ASN A 164 -0.80 -12.97 -21.72
N ALA A 165 -0.04 -12.53 -20.71
CA ALA A 165 1.34 -12.10 -20.88
C ALA A 165 2.24 -13.22 -21.44
N ILE A 166 2.05 -14.47 -20.99
CA ILE A 166 2.79 -15.64 -21.49
C ILE A 166 2.57 -15.81 -23.00
N SER A 167 1.33 -15.64 -23.50
CA SER A 167 1.03 -15.83 -24.92
C SER A 167 1.67 -14.79 -25.86
N GLN A 168 2.11 -13.65 -25.30
CA GLN A 168 2.70 -12.54 -26.05
C GLN A 168 4.19 -12.31 -25.73
N ALA A 169 4.73 -13.08 -24.79
CA ALA A 169 6.06 -12.83 -24.24
C ALA A 169 7.19 -13.19 -25.21
N ASN A 170 8.31 -12.49 -25.05
CA ASN A 170 9.55 -12.82 -25.74
C ASN A 170 10.02 -14.25 -25.34
N PRO A 171 10.34 -15.15 -26.30
CA PRO A 171 10.75 -16.52 -26.00
C PRO A 171 11.96 -16.64 -25.05
N GLN A 172 12.89 -15.69 -25.10
CA GLN A 172 14.06 -15.66 -24.21
C GLN A 172 13.68 -15.34 -22.77
N ARG A 173 12.68 -14.46 -22.56
CA ARG A 173 12.17 -14.16 -21.21
C ARG A 173 11.38 -15.34 -20.65
N LEU A 174 10.55 -15.98 -21.47
CA LEU A 174 9.83 -17.21 -21.09
C LEU A 174 10.77 -18.33 -20.67
N ALA A 175 11.85 -18.57 -21.42
CA ALA A 175 12.83 -19.60 -21.10
C ALA A 175 13.53 -19.36 -19.74
N ARG A 176 13.62 -18.10 -19.29
CA ARG A 176 14.28 -17.71 -18.03
C ARG A 176 13.41 -17.84 -16.79
N CYS A 177 12.09 -18.05 -16.95
CA CYS A 177 11.14 -18.09 -15.83
C CYS A 177 10.24 -19.33 -15.83
N SER A 178 10.67 -20.42 -16.47
CA SER A 178 9.87 -21.65 -16.60
C SER A 178 9.55 -22.29 -15.25
N SER A 179 10.49 -22.27 -14.30
CA SER A 179 10.29 -22.75 -12.92
C SER A 179 9.21 -21.97 -12.17
N GLU A 180 9.23 -20.65 -12.27
CA GLU A 180 8.32 -19.72 -11.62
C GLU A 180 6.90 -19.91 -12.17
N LEU A 181 6.79 -20.05 -13.50
CA LEU A 181 5.52 -20.34 -14.16
C LEU A 181 4.94 -21.69 -13.74
N ALA A 182 5.77 -22.73 -13.64
CA ALA A 182 5.34 -24.05 -13.17
C ALA A 182 4.86 -24.01 -11.71
N TRP A 183 5.63 -23.34 -10.84
CA TRP A 183 5.31 -23.19 -9.42
C TRP A 183 3.98 -22.46 -9.19
N ILE A 184 3.74 -21.36 -9.92
CA ILE A 184 2.47 -20.61 -9.85
C ILE A 184 1.31 -21.46 -10.38
N LYS A 185 1.52 -22.19 -11.49
CA LYS A 185 0.48 -23.03 -12.10
C LYS A 185 0.00 -24.14 -11.16
N GLU A 186 0.92 -24.76 -10.40
CA GLU A 186 0.57 -25.78 -9.40
C GLU A 186 -0.37 -25.22 -8.31
N ARG A 187 -0.22 -23.95 -7.95
CA ARG A 187 -0.98 -23.28 -6.88
C ARG A 187 -2.20 -22.52 -7.37
N ALA A 188 -2.39 -22.42 -8.69
CA ALA A 188 -3.49 -21.71 -9.34
C ALA A 188 -4.89 -22.04 -8.76
N PRO A 189 -5.23 -23.31 -8.41
CA PRO A 189 -6.54 -23.64 -7.85
C PRO A 189 -6.90 -22.92 -6.55
N ARG A 190 -5.90 -22.44 -5.79
CA ARG A 190 -6.09 -21.81 -4.48
C ARG A 190 -5.97 -20.29 -4.51
N LEU A 191 -5.52 -19.71 -5.61
CA LEU A 191 -5.32 -18.26 -5.73
C LEU A 191 -6.62 -17.45 -5.59
N GLY A 192 -7.77 -18.07 -5.83
CA GLY A 192 -9.08 -17.45 -5.65
C GLY A 192 -9.57 -17.37 -4.20
N THR A 193 -8.94 -18.07 -3.24
CA THR A 193 -9.54 -18.30 -1.91
C THR A 193 -10.06 -17.04 -1.23
N LEU A 194 -9.26 -15.96 -1.17
CA LEU A 194 -9.71 -14.71 -0.54
C LEU A 194 -10.74 -13.96 -1.39
N TRP A 195 -10.50 -13.86 -2.69
CA TRP A 195 -11.37 -13.10 -3.61
C TRP A 195 -12.75 -13.75 -3.75
N ASP A 196 -12.79 -15.08 -3.84
CA ASP A 196 -14.02 -15.86 -3.90
C ASP A 196 -14.78 -15.74 -2.57
N ALA A 197 -14.10 -15.82 -1.43
CA ALA A 197 -14.74 -15.60 -0.13
C ALA A 197 -15.36 -14.20 -0.03
N LEU A 198 -14.69 -13.17 -0.54
CA LEU A 198 -15.20 -11.79 -0.53
C LEU A 198 -16.40 -11.62 -1.46
N THR A 199 -16.30 -12.10 -2.70
CA THR A 199 -17.34 -11.93 -3.72
C THR A 199 -18.56 -12.81 -3.50
N THR A 200 -18.41 -13.94 -2.80
CA THR A 200 -19.53 -14.80 -2.35
C THR A 200 -20.10 -14.39 -0.99
N SER A 201 -19.62 -13.28 -0.42
CA SER A 201 -20.04 -12.76 0.90
C SER A 201 -19.76 -13.69 2.09
N ALA A 202 -18.83 -14.65 1.94
CA ALA A 202 -18.34 -15.46 3.06
C ALA A 202 -17.44 -14.66 4.02
N ILE A 203 -16.82 -13.59 3.53
CA ILE A 203 -16.19 -12.52 4.32
C ILE A 203 -16.74 -11.16 3.87
N PRO A 204 -16.81 -10.15 4.76
CA PRO A 204 -17.44 -8.87 4.44
C PRO A 204 -16.54 -7.93 3.63
N TRP A 205 -17.18 -7.08 2.84
CA TRP A 205 -16.54 -5.86 2.32
C TRP A 205 -16.33 -4.85 3.45
N ARG A 206 -15.15 -4.23 3.49
CA ARG A 206 -14.74 -3.23 4.49
C ARG A 206 -14.00 -2.10 3.80
N VAL A 207 -13.94 -0.93 4.43
CA VAL A 207 -12.95 0.07 4.05
C VAL A 207 -11.60 -0.37 4.62
N THR A 208 -10.63 -0.58 3.74
CA THR A 208 -9.26 -0.98 4.12
C THR A 208 -8.23 -0.14 3.40
N HIS A 209 -6.97 -0.24 3.80
CA HIS A 209 -5.88 0.58 3.31
C HIS A 209 -5.32 0.10 1.96
N ASN A 210 -5.21 -1.21 1.76
CA ASN A 210 -4.69 -1.91 0.57
C ASN A 210 -3.19 -1.74 0.27
N ASP A 211 -2.47 -0.83 0.93
CA ASP A 211 -1.00 -0.72 0.83
C ASP A 211 -0.36 -0.57 2.22
N THR A 212 -0.17 -1.68 2.94
CA THR A 212 0.09 -1.67 4.41
C THR A 212 1.53 -2.02 4.77
N LYS A 213 2.43 -1.74 3.84
CA LYS A 213 3.88 -1.70 4.06
C LYS A 213 4.26 -0.74 5.21
N LEU A 214 5.37 -1.05 5.87
CA LEU A 214 5.80 -0.34 7.08
C LEU A 214 6.08 1.15 6.85
N ASP A 215 6.51 1.53 5.65
CA ASP A 215 6.77 2.93 5.32
C ASP A 215 5.49 3.79 5.29
N ASN A 216 4.32 3.15 5.19
CA ASN A 216 3.01 3.78 5.34
C ASN A 216 2.52 3.83 6.80
N VAL A 217 3.32 3.38 7.77
CA VAL A 217 3.06 3.53 9.20
C VAL A 217 3.88 4.68 9.75
N LEU A 218 3.20 5.65 10.35
CA LEU A 218 3.86 6.77 11.00
C LEU A 218 4.04 6.50 12.50
N PHE A 219 5.26 6.58 13.00
CA PHE A 219 5.63 6.35 14.41
C PHE A 219 5.99 7.64 15.12
N ASP A 220 5.69 7.73 16.41
CA ASP A 220 6.15 8.82 17.28
C ASP A 220 7.59 8.59 17.74
N ARG A 221 8.46 9.60 17.59
CA ARG A 221 9.89 9.48 17.90
C ARG A 221 10.17 9.24 19.38
N ASN A 222 9.33 9.74 20.27
CA ASN A 222 9.59 9.67 21.71
C ASN A 222 9.10 8.34 22.29
N THR A 223 7.88 7.95 21.95
CA THR A 223 7.20 6.77 22.50
C THR A 223 7.41 5.51 21.65
N GLN A 224 7.88 5.66 20.41
CA GLN A 224 8.02 4.58 19.42
C GLN A 224 6.69 3.91 19.04
N ARG A 225 5.54 4.48 19.46
CA ARG A 225 4.21 3.96 19.13
C ARG A 225 3.75 4.40 17.75
N ALA A 226 2.98 3.55 17.08
CA ALA A 226 2.34 3.92 15.82
C ALA A 226 1.24 4.97 16.06
N ILE A 227 1.31 6.04 15.29
CA ILE A 227 0.39 7.19 15.32
C ILE A 227 -0.81 6.92 14.43
N CYS A 228 -0.56 6.71 13.13
CA CYS A 228 -1.57 6.47 12.11
C CYS A 228 -0.97 5.86 10.84
N LEU A 229 -1.83 5.41 9.95
CA LEU A 229 -1.47 5.11 8.56
C LEU A 229 -1.42 6.40 7.74
N ILE A 230 -0.52 6.44 6.75
CA ILE A 230 -0.40 7.47 5.72
C ILE A 230 -0.51 6.80 4.34
N ASP A 231 -0.53 7.59 3.27
CA ASP A 231 -0.74 7.09 1.90
C ASP A 231 -2.12 6.45 1.67
N LEU A 232 -3.16 7.25 1.91
CA LEU A 232 -4.56 6.82 1.85
C LEU A 232 -5.11 6.65 0.41
N ASP A 233 -4.24 6.61 -0.60
CA ASP A 233 -4.63 6.63 -2.02
C ASP A 233 -5.28 5.35 -2.50
N THR A 234 -5.00 4.25 -1.81
CA THR A 234 -5.59 2.94 -2.08
C THR A 234 -6.66 2.57 -1.07
N VAL A 235 -7.12 3.52 -0.25
CA VAL A 235 -8.27 3.31 0.64
C VAL A 235 -9.55 3.20 -0.17
N MET A 236 -10.17 2.03 -0.10
CA MET A 236 -11.38 1.68 -0.86
C MET A 236 -12.09 0.47 -0.23
N ALA A 237 -13.25 0.11 -0.78
CA ALA A 237 -13.94 -1.13 -0.43
C ALA A 237 -13.11 -2.36 -0.82
N SER A 238 -12.82 -3.22 0.17
CA SER A 238 -11.91 -4.35 0.03
C SER A 238 -12.07 -5.33 1.23
N SER A 239 -11.04 -6.12 1.56
CA SER A 239 -11.05 -7.07 2.69
C SER A 239 -9.90 -6.80 3.66
N ALA A 240 -10.18 -6.94 4.96
CA ALA A 240 -9.18 -6.81 6.03
C ALA A 240 -8.01 -7.80 5.89
N LEU A 241 -8.27 -8.93 5.21
CA LEU A 241 -7.26 -9.95 4.94
C LEU A 241 -6.22 -9.47 3.92
N PHE A 242 -6.56 -8.56 3.01
CA PHE A 242 -5.58 -8.05 2.05
C PHE A 242 -4.58 -7.11 2.73
N ASP A 243 -5.05 -6.20 3.60
CA ASP A 243 -4.18 -5.40 4.47
C ASP A 243 -3.30 -6.29 5.35
N TYR A 244 -3.89 -7.27 6.02
CA TYR A 244 -3.11 -8.20 6.87
C TYR A 244 -2.03 -8.95 6.09
N GLY A 245 -2.37 -9.44 4.89
CA GLY A 245 -1.44 -10.18 4.04
C GLY A 245 -0.33 -9.30 3.45
N ASP A 246 -0.65 -8.07 3.02
CA ASP A 246 0.32 -7.16 2.42
C ASP A 246 1.35 -6.64 3.43
N ALA A 247 0.91 -6.31 4.65
CA ALA A 247 1.80 -5.93 5.73
C ALA A 247 2.83 -7.03 6.03
N LEU A 248 2.38 -8.28 6.15
CA LEU A 248 3.24 -9.43 6.41
C LEU A 248 4.13 -9.80 5.23
N ARG A 249 3.65 -9.66 3.99
CA ARG A 249 4.49 -9.80 2.78
C ARG A 249 5.63 -8.77 2.82
N SER A 250 5.33 -7.52 3.17
CA SER A 250 6.30 -6.44 3.16
C SER A 250 7.32 -6.52 4.30
N MET A 251 6.89 -6.88 5.52
CA MET A 251 7.76 -6.90 6.71
C MET A 251 8.39 -8.27 6.98
N GLY A 252 7.76 -9.35 6.52
CA GLY A 252 8.12 -10.73 6.84
C GLY A 252 9.40 -11.23 6.18
N ASN A 253 9.99 -10.46 5.25
CA ASN A 253 11.22 -10.77 4.56
C ASN A 253 12.37 -9.83 5.00
N PRO A 254 13.50 -10.33 5.52
CA PRO A 254 14.63 -9.49 5.92
C PRO A 254 15.50 -9.03 4.73
N ALA A 255 15.32 -9.64 3.56
CA ALA A 255 16.01 -9.26 2.33
C ALA A 255 15.25 -8.17 1.57
N ALA A 256 15.96 -7.47 0.67
CA ALA A 256 15.35 -6.55 -0.27
C ALA A 256 14.34 -7.28 -1.17
N GLU A 257 13.32 -6.56 -1.65
CA GLU A 257 12.27 -7.14 -2.51
C GLU A 257 12.84 -7.76 -3.79
N ASP A 258 13.97 -7.26 -4.29
CA ASP A 258 14.65 -7.70 -5.51
C ASP A 258 15.97 -8.45 -5.26
N GLU A 259 16.20 -8.96 -4.05
CA GLU A 259 17.39 -9.74 -3.68
C GLU A 259 17.61 -10.92 -4.65
N ALA A 260 18.83 -11.00 -5.19
CA ALA A 260 19.21 -12.02 -6.15
C ALA A 260 19.62 -13.34 -5.45
N ASP A 261 20.16 -13.23 -4.24
CA ASP A 261 20.53 -14.37 -3.40
C ASP A 261 19.33 -14.83 -2.55
N LEU A 262 18.59 -15.79 -3.10
CA LEU A 262 17.39 -16.34 -2.45
C LEU A 262 17.67 -17.06 -1.12
N SER A 263 18.93 -17.35 -0.77
CA SER A 263 19.27 -17.90 0.55
C SER A 263 19.04 -16.91 1.69
N LYS A 264 18.97 -15.61 1.39
CA LYS A 264 18.66 -14.54 2.36
C LYS A 264 17.16 -14.27 2.50
N VAL A 265 16.36 -14.78 1.57
CA VAL A 265 14.91 -14.63 1.59
C VAL A 265 14.33 -15.70 2.50
N GLN A 266 13.75 -15.25 3.61
CA GLN A 266 13.16 -16.13 4.62
C GLN A 266 11.89 -15.52 5.19
N PHE A 267 10.88 -16.35 5.43
CA PHE A 267 9.73 -15.99 6.24
C PHE A 267 10.14 -15.91 7.72
N GLN A 268 10.03 -14.72 8.32
CA GLN A 268 10.36 -14.52 9.72
C GLN A 268 9.13 -14.77 10.61
N GLU A 269 9.05 -15.97 11.20
CA GLU A 269 7.96 -16.34 12.13
C GLU A 269 7.82 -15.36 13.29
N SER A 270 8.92 -14.84 13.83
CA SER A 270 8.89 -13.85 14.92
C SER A 270 8.23 -12.51 14.50
N ILE A 271 8.40 -12.09 13.24
CA ILE A 271 7.73 -10.91 12.68
C ILE A 271 6.25 -11.21 12.47
N TYR A 272 5.93 -12.41 11.97
CA TYR A 272 4.54 -12.86 11.86
C TYR A 272 3.85 -12.81 13.22
N GLU A 273 4.41 -13.46 14.24
CA GLU A 273 3.85 -13.49 15.59
C GLU A 273 3.65 -12.09 16.18
N ALA A 274 4.67 -11.22 16.11
CA ALA A 274 4.59 -9.87 16.62
C ALA A 274 3.47 -9.06 15.92
N TYR A 275 3.41 -9.13 14.59
CA TYR A 275 2.38 -8.44 13.81
C TYR A 275 0.99 -8.98 14.12
N THR A 276 0.83 -10.30 14.14
CA THR A 276 -0.43 -10.97 14.45
C THR A 276 -0.92 -10.63 15.85
N GLN A 277 -0.05 -10.61 16.86
CA GLN A 277 -0.40 -10.20 18.22
C GLN A 277 -0.89 -8.75 18.26
N GLY A 278 -0.17 -7.83 17.61
CA GLY A 278 -0.57 -6.44 17.50
C GLY A 278 -1.91 -6.27 16.80
N TYR A 279 -2.09 -6.94 15.66
CA TYR A 279 -3.31 -6.91 14.86
C TYR A 279 -4.51 -7.45 15.65
N LEU A 280 -4.39 -8.64 16.24
CA LEU A 280 -5.47 -9.29 17.00
C LEU A 280 -5.83 -8.56 18.29
N SER A 281 -4.94 -7.74 18.85
CA SER A 281 -5.25 -6.88 20.00
C SER A 281 -6.42 -5.92 19.73
N ILE A 282 -6.68 -5.60 18.47
CA ILE A 282 -7.83 -4.79 18.03
C ILE A 282 -8.80 -5.61 17.17
N ALA A 283 -8.31 -6.48 16.30
CA ALA A 283 -9.10 -7.13 15.26
C ALA A 283 -10.14 -8.12 15.78
N GLY A 284 -9.96 -8.64 17.00
CA GLY A 284 -10.98 -9.46 17.67
C GLY A 284 -12.33 -8.75 17.85
N ASN A 285 -12.38 -7.42 17.74
CA ASN A 285 -13.61 -6.65 17.83
C ASN A 285 -14.41 -6.59 16.53
N PHE A 286 -13.85 -6.99 15.38
CA PHE A 286 -14.54 -6.87 14.09
C PHE A 286 -14.39 -8.07 13.16
N LEU A 287 -13.37 -8.91 13.31
CA LEU A 287 -13.17 -10.06 12.43
C LEU A 287 -14.25 -11.12 12.65
N THR A 288 -14.75 -11.65 11.55
CA THR A 288 -15.63 -12.81 11.54
C THR A 288 -14.83 -14.10 11.78
N PRO A 289 -15.49 -15.20 12.21
CA PRO A 289 -14.82 -16.50 12.32
C PRO A 289 -14.20 -17.01 11.02
N VAL A 290 -14.76 -16.63 9.86
CA VAL A 290 -14.21 -17.01 8.55
C VAL A 290 -12.95 -16.21 8.25
N GLU A 291 -12.95 -14.89 8.48
CA GLU A 291 -11.74 -14.07 8.35
C GLU A 291 -10.62 -14.58 9.27
N MET A 292 -10.93 -14.89 10.55
CA MET A 292 -9.95 -15.44 11.49
C MET A 292 -9.28 -16.72 10.98
N LYS A 293 -10.04 -17.62 10.35
CA LYS A 293 -9.50 -18.86 9.76
C LYS A 293 -8.64 -18.61 8.53
N LEU A 294 -8.87 -17.52 7.81
CA LEU A 294 -8.14 -17.17 6.58
C LEU A 294 -6.90 -16.29 6.83
N LEU A 295 -6.66 -15.83 8.06
CA LEU A 295 -5.49 -15.02 8.40
C LEU A 295 -4.15 -15.66 7.97
N PRO A 296 -3.88 -16.96 8.19
CA PRO A 296 -2.63 -17.58 7.71
C PRO A 296 -2.54 -17.61 6.18
N THR A 297 -3.66 -17.75 5.48
CA THR A 297 -3.74 -17.84 4.01
C THR A 297 -3.49 -16.49 3.34
N ALA A 298 -3.81 -15.40 4.02
CA ALA A 298 -3.71 -14.05 3.49
C ALA A 298 -2.29 -13.64 3.03
N PRO A 299 -1.23 -13.73 3.87
CA PRO A 299 0.12 -13.40 3.42
C PRO A 299 0.59 -14.33 2.29
N TRP A 300 0.19 -15.60 2.29
CA TRP A 300 0.52 -16.53 1.21
C TRP A 300 -0.06 -16.05 -0.14
N ILE A 301 -1.35 -15.74 -0.20
CA ILE A 301 -2.00 -15.26 -1.43
C ILE A 301 -1.45 -13.91 -1.89
N ILE A 302 -1.32 -12.94 -0.99
CA ILE A 302 -0.84 -11.60 -1.34
C ILE A 302 0.62 -11.62 -1.81
N THR A 303 1.45 -12.49 -1.23
CA THR A 303 2.84 -12.68 -1.69
C THR A 303 2.87 -13.25 -3.11
N ILE A 304 2.07 -14.29 -3.40
CA ILE A 304 2.00 -14.88 -4.75
C ILE A 304 1.43 -13.87 -5.74
N GLU A 305 0.40 -13.11 -5.37
CA GLU A 305 -0.18 -12.06 -6.20
C GLU A 305 0.89 -11.05 -6.65
N ASN A 306 1.72 -10.57 -5.73
CA ASN A 306 2.82 -9.66 -6.04
C ASN A 306 3.85 -10.35 -6.95
N GLY A 307 4.21 -11.60 -6.67
CA GLY A 307 5.08 -12.40 -7.54
C GLY A 307 4.54 -12.52 -8.97
N ILE A 308 3.25 -12.75 -9.12
CA ILE A 308 2.54 -12.79 -10.42
C ILE A 308 2.59 -11.42 -11.11
N ARG A 309 2.34 -10.32 -10.38
CA ARG A 309 2.40 -8.96 -10.94
C ARG A 309 3.79 -8.63 -11.48
N PHE A 310 4.85 -8.95 -10.73
CA PHE A 310 6.23 -8.74 -11.18
C PHE A 310 6.59 -9.62 -12.38
N LEU A 311 6.18 -10.89 -12.37
CA LEU A 311 6.44 -11.78 -13.50
C LEU A 311 5.69 -11.35 -14.76
N CYS A 312 4.44 -10.92 -14.62
CA CYS A 312 3.63 -10.37 -15.70
C CYS A 312 4.32 -9.16 -16.33
N ASP A 313 4.78 -8.20 -15.50
CA ASP A 313 5.50 -7.02 -15.98
C ASP A 313 6.82 -7.38 -16.67
N TYR A 314 7.58 -8.33 -16.10
CA TYR A 314 8.77 -8.88 -16.75
C TYR A 314 8.43 -9.52 -18.11
N LEU A 315 7.34 -10.24 -18.26
CA LEU A 315 6.97 -10.82 -19.55
C LEU A 315 6.51 -9.76 -20.57
N GLN A 316 5.97 -8.64 -20.10
CA GLN A 316 5.48 -7.53 -20.92
C GLN A 316 6.54 -6.49 -21.30
N GLY A 317 7.77 -6.62 -20.80
CA GLY A 317 8.85 -5.69 -21.12
C GLY A 317 9.10 -4.61 -20.07
N ASP A 318 8.75 -4.85 -18.80
CA ASP A 318 9.01 -3.95 -17.66
C ASP A 318 8.38 -2.56 -17.85
N ARG A 319 7.07 -2.54 -18.11
CA ARG A 319 6.31 -1.32 -18.47
C ARG A 319 5.64 -0.65 -17.27
N TYR A 320 5.34 -1.43 -16.22
CA TYR A 320 4.59 -0.98 -15.07
C TYR A 320 5.51 -0.58 -13.91
N TYR A 321 6.39 -1.47 -13.47
CA TYR A 321 7.32 -1.19 -12.39
C TYR A 321 8.60 -0.56 -12.92
N ARG A 322 9.08 0.48 -12.24
CA ARG A 322 10.40 1.03 -12.54
C ARG A 322 11.46 -0.01 -12.24
N ILE A 323 12.37 -0.18 -13.20
CA ILE A 323 13.55 -1.02 -13.08
C ILE A 323 14.83 -0.19 -13.22
N SER A 324 15.89 -0.67 -12.59
CA SER A 324 17.25 -0.15 -12.60
C SER A 324 18.23 -1.12 -13.27
N TYR A 325 17.82 -2.38 -13.47
CA TYR A 325 18.56 -3.39 -14.23
C TYR A 325 17.62 -4.40 -14.92
N PRO A 326 18.05 -5.07 -16.01
CA PRO A 326 17.14 -5.79 -16.92
C PRO A 326 16.34 -6.98 -16.35
N ASN A 327 16.74 -7.56 -15.22
CA ASN A 327 16.06 -8.72 -14.61
C ASN A 327 15.42 -8.37 -13.25
N GLN A 328 15.29 -7.09 -12.91
CA GLN A 328 14.84 -6.69 -11.57
C GLN A 328 13.45 -7.24 -11.22
N ASN A 329 12.48 -7.16 -12.13
CA ASN A 329 11.15 -7.73 -11.91
C ASN A 329 11.16 -9.27 -11.80
N LEU A 330 12.06 -9.96 -12.51
CA LEU A 330 12.21 -11.41 -12.33
C LEU A 330 12.79 -11.75 -10.95
N ASN A 331 13.77 -10.98 -10.47
CA ASN A 331 14.27 -11.15 -9.10
C ASN A 331 13.19 -10.86 -8.06
N ARG A 332 12.42 -9.77 -8.22
CA ARG A 332 11.27 -9.47 -7.36
C ARG A 332 10.30 -10.63 -7.30
N CYS A 333 9.92 -11.18 -8.46
CA CYS A 333 9.08 -12.37 -8.55
C CYS A 333 9.66 -13.53 -7.72
N ARG A 334 10.94 -13.86 -7.92
CA ARG A 334 11.62 -14.97 -7.21
C ARG A 334 11.63 -14.77 -5.70
N THR A 335 11.90 -13.56 -5.22
CA THR A 335 11.82 -13.24 -3.79
C THR A 335 10.43 -13.51 -3.25
N GLN A 336 9.38 -13.06 -3.95
CA GLN A 336 8.01 -13.31 -3.52
C GLN A 336 7.67 -14.81 -3.52
N LEU A 337 8.02 -15.55 -4.58
CA LEU A 337 7.72 -16.98 -4.64
C LEU A 337 8.49 -17.79 -3.58
N LYS A 338 9.74 -17.42 -3.28
CA LYS A 338 10.49 -18.04 -2.19
C LYS A 338 9.85 -17.75 -0.83
N LEU A 339 9.46 -16.50 -0.57
CA LEU A 339 8.76 -16.14 0.66
C LEU A 339 7.43 -16.90 0.80
N ALA A 340 6.66 -17.02 -0.29
CA ALA A 340 5.42 -17.79 -0.30
C ALA A 340 5.65 -19.28 -0.05
N ALA A 341 6.73 -19.85 -0.58
CA ALA A 341 7.10 -21.25 -0.31
C ALA A 341 7.48 -21.47 1.18
N ASP A 342 8.15 -20.51 1.82
CA ASP A 342 8.45 -20.59 3.25
C ASP A 342 7.18 -20.50 4.11
N ILE A 343 6.25 -19.62 3.72
CA ILE A 343 4.92 -19.51 4.35
C ILE A 343 4.16 -20.84 4.20
N GLU A 344 4.22 -21.46 3.01
CA GLU A 344 3.61 -22.77 2.72
C GLU A 344 4.18 -23.88 3.60
N PHE A 345 5.50 -23.87 3.82
CA PHE A 345 6.16 -24.81 4.72
C PHE A 345 5.78 -24.57 6.19
N ALA A 346 5.81 -23.31 6.65
CA ALA A 346 5.52 -22.95 8.04
C ALA A 346 4.07 -23.29 8.45
N PHE A 347 3.10 -23.10 7.55
CA PHE A 347 1.69 -23.36 7.83
C PHE A 347 1.17 -24.70 7.29
N SER A 348 2.03 -25.53 6.69
CA SER A 348 1.68 -26.84 6.14
C SER A 348 0.47 -26.80 5.19
N PHE A 349 0.52 -25.86 4.24
CA PHE A 349 -0.61 -25.54 3.36
C PHE A 349 -1.01 -26.64 2.39
#